data_AF-A0A2X3CYY8-F1
#
_entry.id   AF-A0A2X3CYY8-F1
#
_cell.length_a   1.000
_cell.length_b   1.000
_cell.length_c   1.000
_cell.angle_alpha   90.00
_cell.angle_beta   90.00
_cell.angle_gamma   90.00
#
_symmetry.space_group_name_H-M   'P 1'
#
loop_
_entity.id
_entity.type
_entity.pdbx_description
1 polymer ?
#
loop_
_entity_poly.entity_id
_entity_poly.type
_entity_poly.pdbx_seq_one_letter_code
_entity_poly.pdbx_strand_id
1 'polypeptide(L)' 'MANYFNTLNLRQQLAQLGKCRFMARDEFADGASYLQGKKVVIVGCGRAGPEPGSEHA' A
#
# COMPACT_ATOMS: atom_id res chain seq x y z
N MET A 1 -2.82 8.63 -22.80
CA MET A 1 -2.31 8.27 -21.46
C MET A 1 -0.98 7.55 -21.65
N ALA A 2 0.12 8.10 -21.14
CA ALA A 2 1.43 7.44 -21.23
C ALA A 2 1.65 6.51 -20.02
N ASN A 3 2.38 5.41 -20.23
CA ASN A 3 2.76 4.52 -19.14
C ASN A 3 3.69 5.26 -18.17
N TYR A 4 3.33 5.31 -16.88
CA TYR A 4 4.09 6.04 -15.84
C TYR A 4 5.55 5.58 -15.74
N PHE A 5 5.81 4.28 -15.79
CA PHE A 5 7.18 3.76 -15.69
C PHE A 5 8.06 4.26 -16.85
N ASN A 6 7.49 4.35 -18.05
CA ASN A 6 8.19 4.84 -19.23
C ASN A 6 8.47 6.34 -19.22
N THR A 7 7.88 7.12 -18.31
CA THR A 7 8.22 8.55 -18.15
C THR A 7 9.41 8.77 -17.21
N LEU A 8 9.89 7.73 -16.53
CA LEU A 8 11.01 7.78 -15.61
C LEU A 8 12.33 7.60 -16.36
N ASN A 9 13.38 8.31 -15.92
CA ASN A 9 14.74 8.00 -16.38
C ASN A 9 15.27 6.71 -15.73
N LEU A 10 16.34 6.14 -16.28
CA LEU A 10 16.89 4.85 -15.82
C LEU A 10 17.23 4.83 -14.31
N ARG A 11 17.76 5.93 -13.76
CA ARG A 11 18.09 6.00 -12.33
C ARG A 11 16.84 5.93 -11.45
N GLN A 12 15.77 6.61 -11.87
CA GLN A 12 14.49 6.60 -11.16
C GLN A 12 13.80 5.23 -11.25
N GLN A 13 13.87 4.58 -12.42
CA GLN A 13 13.35 3.22 -12.59
C GLN A 13 14.05 2.25 -11.62
N LEU A 14 15.38 2.24 -11.59
CA LEU A 14 16.16 1.39 -10.68
C LEU A 14 15.87 1.71 -9.21
N ALA A 15 15.76 3.00 -8.86
CA ALA A 15 15.45 3.42 -7.51
C ALA A 15 14.05 2.98 -7.04
N GLN A 16 13.09 2.80 -7.94
CA GLN A 16 11.76 2.27 -7.59
C GLN A 16 11.74 0.74 -7.60
N LEU A 17 12.42 0.09 -8.55
CA LEU A 17 12.53 -1.38 -8.61
C LEU A 17 13.28 -1.97 -7.41
N GLY A 18 14.28 -1.27 -6.88
CA GLY A 18 15.07 -1.71 -5.75
C GLY A 18 14.45 -1.42 -4.37
N LYS A 19 13.27 -0.81 -4.29
CA LYS A 19 12.63 -0.48 -3.01
C LYS A 19 11.91 -1.69 -2.43
N CYS A 20 12.62 -2.42 -1.59
CA CYS A 20 12.05 -3.45 -0.74
C CYS A 20 12.79 -3.48 0.60
N ARG A 21 12.05 -3.38 1.71
CA ARG A 21 12.60 -3.45 3.07
C ARG A 21 11.59 -4.09 4.00
N PHE A 22 12.06 -4.97 4.90
CA PHE A 22 11.28 -5.40 6.05
C PHE A 22 11.15 -4.26 7.06
N MET A 23 9.92 -3.98 7.49
CA MET A 23 9.62 -2.98 8.51
C MET A 23 9.57 -3.63 9.89
N ALA A 24 10.08 -2.95 10.91
CA ALA A 24 9.98 -3.40 12.29
C ALA A 24 8.56 -3.15 12.84
N ARG A 25 8.14 -3.92 13.84
CA ARG A 25 6.80 -3.79 14.45
C ARG A 25 6.60 -2.42 15.10
N ASP A 26 7.65 -1.84 15.67
CA ASP A 26 7.62 -0.54 16.33
C ASP A 26 7.33 0.61 15.35
N GLU A 27 7.58 0.44 14.05
CA GLU A 27 7.23 1.42 13.02
C GLU A 27 5.70 1.60 12.86
N PHE A 28 4.91 0.68 13.43
CA PHE A 28 3.44 0.70 13.40
C PHE A 28 2.82 1.02 14.76
N ALA A 29 3.56 1.64 15.69
CA ALA A 29 3.08 1.96 17.04
C ALA A 29 1.75 2.76 17.04
N ASP A 30 1.56 3.64 16.07
CA ASP A 30 0.34 4.46 15.94
C ASP A 30 -0.84 3.75 15.26
N GLY A 31 -0.63 2.53 14.74
CA GLY A 31 -1.65 1.74 14.03
C GLY A 31 -2.38 2.54 12.95
N ALA A 32 -3.71 2.50 12.96
CA ALA A 32 -4.56 3.22 12.01
C ALA A 32 -4.94 4.65 12.47
N SER A 33 -4.31 5.18 13.53
CA SER A 33 -4.70 6.46 14.13
C SER A 33 -4.65 7.63 13.15
N TYR A 34 -3.76 7.59 12.15
CA TYR A 34 -3.67 8.59 11.08
C TYR A 34 -4.96 8.71 10.22
N LEU A 35 -5.76 7.64 10.15
CA LEU A 35 -7.02 7.59 9.40
C LEU A 35 -8.24 7.89 10.27
N GLN A 36 -8.10 7.92 11.60
CA GLN A 36 -9.22 8.21 12.50
C GLN A 36 -9.77 9.63 12.25
N GLY A 37 -11.10 9.75 12.27
CA GLY A 37 -11.80 11.01 11.98
C GLY A 37 -11.81 11.43 10.50
N LYS A 38 -11.13 10.70 9.61
CA LYS A 38 -11.16 10.94 8.16
C LYS A 38 -12.25 10.10 7.51
N LYS A 39 -12.93 10.67 6.51
CA LYS A 39 -13.89 9.92 5.68
C LYS A 39 -13.13 9.06 4.67
N VAL A 40 -13.15 7.74 4.85
CA VAL A 40 -12.61 6.76 3.90
C VAL A 40 -13.74 6.29 3.00
N VAL A 41 -13.59 6.44 1.68
CA VAL A 41 -14.61 6.06 0.69
C VAL A 41 -14.11 4.85 -0.10
N ILE A 42 -14.89 3.78 -0.12
CA ILE A 42 -14.63 2.57 -0.90
C ILE A 42 -15.43 2.66 -2.20
N VAL A 43 -14.77 2.52 -3.35
CA VAL A 43 -15.39 2.60 -4.67
C VAL A 43 -15.50 1.21 -5.28
N GLY A 44 -16.74 0.74 -5.49
CA GLY A 44 -17.04 -0.59 -6.03
C GLY A 44 -17.30 -1.65 -4.95
N CYS A 45 -17.86 -2.80 -5.35
CA CYS A 45 -18.21 -3.94 -4.48
C CYS A 45 -17.76 -5.28 -5.11
N GLY A 46 -16.53 -5.31 -5.60
CA GLY A 46 -15.88 -6.53 -6.09
C GLY A 46 -15.10 -7.22 -4.98
N ARG A 47 -14.85 -8.52 -5.11
CA ARG A 47 -13.99 -9.27 -4.18
C ARG A 47 -12.53 -8.82 -4.37
N ALA A 48 -11.95 -8.18 -3.36
CA ALA A 48 -10.57 -7.67 -3.40
C ALA A 48 -9.53 -8.62 -2.79
N GLY A 49 -9.95 -9.73 -2.19
CA GLY A 49 -9.09 -10.69 -1.48
C GLY A 49 -9.83 -11.34 -0.31
N PRO A 50 -9.19 -12.24 0.46
CA PRO A 50 -9.72 -12.72 1.74
C PRO A 50 -9.84 -11.55 2.73
N GLU A 51 -10.87 -11.60 3.57
CA GLU A 51 -11.10 -10.56 4.58
C GLU A 51 -9.94 -10.59 5.59
N PRO A 52 -9.23 -9.47 5.81
CA PRO A 52 -8.12 -9.43 6.74
C PRO A 52 -8.63 -9.76 8.15
N GLY A 53 -8.30 -10.98 8.62
CA GLY A 53 -8.78 -11.53 9.90
C GLY A 53 -9.32 -12.97 9.82
N SER A 54 -9.49 -13.57 8.63
CA SER A 54 -10.01 -14.95 8.51
C SER A 54 -8.94 -16.05 8.67
N GLU A 55 -8.04 -15.91 9.63
CA GLU A 55 -7.20 -17.01 10.12
C GLU A 55 -7.63 -17.26 11.55
N HIS A 56 -8.84 -17.82 11.73
CA HIS A 56 -9.36 -18.54 12.91
C HIS A 56 -10.74 -19.10 12.49
N ALA A 57 -10.71 -20.21 11.74
CA ALA A 57 -11.78 -21.19 11.60
C ALA A 57 -11.14 -22.54 11.25
#